data_AF-A0AAD7LAW8-F1
#
_entry.id   AF-A0AAD7LAW8-F1
#
_cell.length_a   1.000
_cell.length_b   1.000
_cell.length_c   1.000
_cell.angle_alpha   90.00
_cell.angle_beta   90.00
_cell.angle_gamma   90.00
#
_symmetry.space_group_name_H-M   'P 1'
#
loop_
_entity.id
_entity.type
_entity.pdbx_description
1 polymer ?
#
loop_
_entity_poly.entity_id
_entity_poly.type
_entity_poly.pdbx_seq_one_letter_code
_entity_poly.pdbx_strand_id
1 'polypeptide(L)'
;MTRQSERETRDDDTLVDKFSNLPTELIDKILVRLPVPDVVRTSILSRKWRYMWVTISELWFVGNLFWDHITEKRIGQVSTIINQILFLHNGPISTFVLIIPFDYSGNVSLVNHWILHLSRKGIKKFIFRSNQREHFEVPSHLFSCLDLHKLIRVKAASSLPNVGVLLLNDKYIEFLSVGGIPRRLQSFANNLMRLSFVTLDYSNIRQIQCVLCIIRSSPNLRELTTYGPATNNLVSDQVRKYWEEEEKNGCTYSHLRTVKFHKSNGLKQELEFIKYVLSSSPSLEVLNFEHEMQPMDYAESLRIQLELLQFRRASPKAEINFSHAS
;
A
#
# COMPACT_ATOMS: atom_id res chain seq x y z
N MET A 1 -63.45 49.55 -16.94
CA MET A 1 -61.98 49.31 -16.96
C MET A 1 -61.75 47.81 -16.97
N THR A 2 -61.58 47.26 -18.16
CA THR A 2 -61.38 45.85 -18.46
C THR A 2 -59.90 45.55 -18.33
N ARG A 3 -59.48 44.66 -17.42
CA ARG A 3 -58.10 44.14 -17.37
C ARG A 3 -58.05 42.78 -18.05
N GLN A 4 -57.49 42.77 -19.25
CA GLN A 4 -57.17 41.59 -20.04
C GLN A 4 -56.23 40.66 -19.29
N SER A 5 -56.54 39.36 -19.35
CA SER A 5 -55.68 38.26 -18.98
C SER A 5 -54.69 37.98 -20.12
N GLU A 6 -53.43 38.32 -19.93
CA GLU A 6 -52.33 37.76 -20.74
C GLU A 6 -51.85 36.48 -20.05
N ARG A 7 -52.30 35.33 -20.57
CA ARG A 7 -51.68 34.03 -20.29
C ARG A 7 -50.43 33.94 -21.17
N GLU A 8 -49.28 34.27 -20.60
CA GLU A 8 -48.00 33.82 -21.15
C GLU A 8 -47.95 32.29 -21.10
N THR A 9 -48.01 31.66 -22.26
CA THR A 9 -47.65 30.26 -22.47
C THR A 9 -46.17 30.10 -22.15
N ARG A 10 -45.85 29.60 -20.95
CA ARG A 10 -44.53 29.05 -20.68
C ARG A 10 -44.38 27.81 -21.55
N ASP A 11 -43.54 27.92 -22.58
CA ASP A 11 -42.99 26.75 -23.26
C ASP A 11 -42.35 25.85 -22.20
N ASP A 12 -42.99 24.71 -21.98
CA ASP A 12 -42.45 23.60 -21.19
C ASP A 12 -41.34 22.97 -22.03
N ASP A 13 -40.18 23.60 -22.00
CA ASP A 13 -38.93 23.03 -22.47
C ASP A 13 -38.59 21.89 -21.52
N THR A 14 -39.25 20.74 -21.72
CA THR A 14 -38.99 19.51 -20.99
C THR A 14 -37.51 19.23 -21.15
N LEU A 15 -36.72 19.50 -20.10
CA LEU A 15 -35.31 19.17 -20.00
C LEU A 15 -35.17 17.68 -20.28
N VAL A 16 -34.96 17.32 -21.55
CA VAL A 16 -34.76 15.95 -21.97
C VAL A 16 -33.56 15.46 -21.18
N ASP A 17 -33.79 14.48 -20.31
CA ASP A 17 -32.75 13.90 -19.46
C ASP A 17 -31.78 13.11 -20.34
N LYS A 18 -30.82 13.83 -20.93
CA LYS A 18 -29.80 13.28 -21.83
C LYS A 18 -28.88 12.29 -21.11
N PHE A 19 -28.78 12.38 -19.78
CA PHE A 19 -27.99 11.47 -18.96
C PHE A 19 -28.68 10.11 -18.78
N SER A 20 -30.01 10.05 -18.75
CA SER A 20 -30.75 8.78 -18.67
C SER A 20 -30.62 7.91 -19.92
N ASN A 21 -30.29 8.48 -21.08
CA ASN A 21 -30.18 7.75 -22.34
C ASN A 21 -28.81 7.07 -22.56
N LEU A 22 -27.85 7.24 -21.63
CA LEU A 22 -26.53 6.60 -21.73
C LEU A 22 -26.63 5.07 -21.53
N PRO A 23 -25.94 4.25 -22.36
CA PRO A 23 -25.74 2.83 -22.13
C PRO A 23 -25.01 2.56 -20.79
N THR A 24 -25.39 1.49 -20.10
CA THR A 24 -24.80 1.09 -18.79
C THR A 24 -23.28 0.98 -18.84
N GLU A 25 -22.71 0.43 -19.92
CA GLU A 25 -21.26 0.28 -20.08
C GLU A 25 -20.50 1.61 -20.11
N LEU A 26 -21.10 2.68 -20.65
CA LEU A 26 -20.50 4.01 -20.64
C LEU A 26 -20.65 4.67 -19.27
N ILE A 27 -21.76 4.43 -18.58
CA ILE A 27 -21.97 4.89 -17.21
C ILE A 27 -20.92 4.26 -16.29
N ASP A 28 -20.67 2.96 -16.38
CA ASP A 28 -19.65 2.28 -15.57
C ASP A 28 -18.25 2.87 -15.79
N LYS A 29 -17.88 3.13 -17.05
CA LYS A 29 -16.60 3.79 -17.39
C LYS A 29 -16.48 5.21 -16.85
N ILE A 30 -17.59 5.95 -16.76
CA ILE A 30 -17.62 7.29 -16.16
C ILE A 30 -17.46 7.17 -14.64
N LEU A 31 -18.27 6.32 -13.99
CA LEU A 31 -18.30 6.20 -12.54
C LEU A 31 -16.98 5.71 -11.96
N VAL A 32 -16.29 4.76 -12.60
CA VAL A 32 -14.98 4.27 -12.14
C VAL A 32 -13.89 5.36 -12.19
N ARG A 33 -14.07 6.41 -12.99
CA ARG A 33 -13.10 7.52 -13.11
C ARG A 33 -13.38 8.68 -12.14
N LEU A 34 -14.50 8.65 -11.43
CA LEU A 34 -14.90 9.71 -10.51
C LEU A 34 -14.51 9.35 -9.07
N PRO A 35 -14.13 10.34 -8.24
CA PRO A 35 -14.03 10.15 -6.80
C PRO A 35 -15.38 9.69 -6.22
N VAL A 36 -15.35 8.87 -5.16
CA VAL A 36 -16.56 8.28 -4.56
C VAL A 36 -17.65 9.31 -4.20
N PRO A 37 -17.36 10.53 -3.67
CA PRO A 37 -18.38 11.54 -3.41
C PRO A 37 -19.14 11.94 -4.67
N ASP A 38 -18.43 12.11 -5.78
CA ASP A 38 -19.01 12.54 -7.04
C ASP A 38 -19.80 11.40 -7.69
N VAL A 39 -19.32 10.16 -7.55
CA VAL A 39 -20.07 8.96 -7.91
C VAL A 39 -21.41 8.90 -7.17
N VAL A 40 -21.42 9.10 -5.84
CA VAL A 40 -22.66 9.12 -5.06
C VAL A 40 -23.55 10.31 -5.44
N ARG A 41 -22.97 11.49 -5.72
CA ARG A 41 -23.72 12.67 -6.20
C ARG A 41 -24.41 12.41 -7.53
N THR A 42 -23.90 11.54 -8.40
CA THR A 42 -24.62 11.22 -9.64
C THR A 42 -26.02 10.63 -9.39
N SER A 43 -26.30 10.13 -8.18
CA SER A 43 -27.62 9.59 -7.80
C SER A 43 -28.77 10.61 -7.87
N ILE A 44 -28.47 11.92 -7.87
CA ILE A 44 -29.48 12.98 -8.01
C ILE A 44 -29.79 13.32 -9.47
N LEU A 45 -28.99 12.85 -10.44
CA LEU A 45 -29.16 13.19 -11.86
C LEU A 45 -30.45 12.60 -12.43
N SER A 46 -30.76 11.33 -12.11
CA SER A 46 -32.02 10.71 -12.51
C SER A 46 -32.35 9.44 -11.71
N ARG A 47 -33.56 8.89 -11.90
CA ARG A 47 -33.95 7.59 -11.33
C ARG A 47 -33.02 6.45 -11.77
N LYS A 48 -32.49 6.51 -13.00
CA LYS A 48 -31.56 5.49 -13.53
C LYS A 48 -30.21 5.56 -12.84
N TRP A 49 -29.70 6.77 -12.58
CA TRP A 49 -28.41 6.99 -11.92
C TRP A 49 -28.43 6.74 -10.42
N ARG A 50 -29.62 6.82 -9.79
CA ARG A 50 -29.82 6.70 -8.34
C ARG A 50 -29.09 5.52 -7.69
N TYR A 51 -29.05 4.37 -8.37
CA TYR A 51 -28.55 3.11 -7.82
C TYR A 51 -27.31 2.56 -8.54
N MET A 52 -26.76 3.25 -9.54
CA MET A 52 -25.62 2.72 -10.31
C MET A 52 -24.37 2.55 -9.44
N TRP A 53 -24.11 3.51 -8.55
CA TRP A 53 -22.97 3.49 -7.65
C TRP A 53 -22.96 2.30 -6.66
N VAL A 54 -24.11 1.69 -6.38
CA VAL A 54 -24.26 0.57 -5.42
C VAL A 54 -23.59 -0.72 -5.91
N THR A 55 -23.21 -0.78 -7.19
CA THR A 55 -22.65 -1.98 -7.83
C THR A 55 -21.22 -1.81 -8.34
N ILE A 56 -20.62 -0.63 -8.16
CA ILE A 56 -19.25 -0.36 -8.64
C ILE A 56 -18.24 -1.26 -7.93
N SER A 57 -17.35 -1.87 -8.71
CA SER A 57 -16.37 -2.83 -8.19
C SER A 57 -15.13 -2.16 -7.58
N GLU A 58 -14.99 -0.85 -7.73
CA GLU A 58 -13.86 -0.06 -7.26
C GLU A 58 -14.33 1.14 -6.42
N LEU A 59 -13.85 1.20 -5.17
CA LEU A 59 -14.14 2.29 -4.25
C LEU A 59 -12.85 3.02 -3.88
N TRP A 60 -12.75 4.29 -4.26
CA TRP A 60 -11.57 5.13 -4.06
C TRP A 60 -11.89 6.33 -3.13
N PHE A 61 -11.56 6.17 -1.86
CA PHE A 61 -11.61 7.21 -0.82
C PHE A 61 -10.25 7.90 -0.72
N VAL A 62 -9.96 8.77 -1.69
CA VAL A 62 -8.66 9.42 -1.87
C VAL A 62 -8.81 10.91 -2.10
N GLY A 63 -7.80 11.66 -1.65
CA GLY A 63 -7.57 13.04 -2.07
C GLY A 63 -8.33 14.06 -1.24
N ASN A 64 -7.79 15.27 -1.23
CA ASN A 64 -8.34 16.41 -0.49
C ASN A 64 -9.81 16.63 -0.87
N LEU A 65 -10.25 16.39 -2.11
CA LEU A 65 -11.67 16.48 -2.47
C LEU A 65 -12.62 15.57 -1.66
N PHE A 66 -12.20 14.40 -1.17
CA PHE A 66 -13.03 13.60 -0.25
C PHE A 66 -13.06 14.20 1.16
N TRP A 67 -11.93 14.74 1.61
CA TRP A 67 -11.70 15.17 3.00
C TRP A 67 -11.99 16.67 3.24
N ASP A 68 -11.82 17.55 2.25
CA ASP A 68 -12.04 19.00 2.29
C ASP A 68 -13.51 19.35 2.44
N HIS A 69 -14.41 18.51 1.91
CA HIS A 69 -15.85 18.65 2.14
C HIS A 69 -16.23 18.34 3.60
N ILE A 70 -15.29 17.81 4.37
CA ILE A 70 -15.47 17.39 5.75
C ILE A 70 -14.67 18.37 6.62
N THR A 71 -15.34 19.45 7.03
CA THR A 71 -14.75 20.44 7.94
C THR A 71 -14.24 19.80 9.25
N GLU A 72 -13.29 20.44 9.95
CA GLU A 72 -12.75 19.96 11.24
C GLU A 72 -13.84 19.54 12.25
N LYS A 73 -15.01 20.19 12.22
CA LYS A 73 -16.16 19.87 13.08
C LYS A 73 -16.92 18.58 12.70
N ARG A 74 -16.62 17.97 11.55
CA ARG A 74 -17.32 16.81 10.97
C ARG A 74 -16.42 15.59 10.79
N ILE A 75 -15.22 15.60 11.37
CA ILE A 75 -14.26 14.47 11.33
C ILE A 75 -14.91 13.13 11.75
N GLY A 76 -15.86 13.13 12.68
CA GLY A 76 -16.63 11.92 13.04
C GLY A 76 -17.58 11.40 11.95
N GLN A 77 -18.10 12.28 11.09
CA GLN A 77 -19.08 11.95 10.04
C GLN A 77 -18.47 11.16 8.89
N VAL A 78 -17.17 11.24 8.66
CA VAL A 78 -16.52 10.51 7.55
C VAL A 78 -16.70 9.02 7.70
N SER A 79 -16.52 8.55 8.93
CA SER A 79 -16.70 7.15 9.25
C SER A 79 -18.15 6.70 9.03
N THR A 80 -19.12 7.55 9.34
CA THR A 80 -20.55 7.33 9.05
C THR A 80 -20.82 7.28 7.55
N ILE A 81 -20.21 8.17 6.75
CA ILE A 81 -20.36 8.19 5.29
C ILE A 81 -19.81 6.90 4.69
N ILE A 82 -18.58 6.50 5.06
CA ILE A 82 -17.98 5.25 4.56
C ILE A 82 -18.84 4.05 4.99
N ASN A 83 -19.32 4.02 6.23
CA ASN A 83 -20.25 2.99 6.71
C ASN A 83 -21.54 2.92 5.88
N GLN A 84 -22.16 4.06 5.59
CA GLN A 84 -23.39 4.11 4.79
C GLN A 84 -23.15 3.65 3.36
N ILE A 85 -22.04 4.08 2.75
CA ILE A 85 -21.67 3.64 1.39
C ILE A 85 -21.48 2.12 1.37
N LEU A 86 -20.72 1.57 2.31
CA LEU A 86 -20.50 0.12 2.40
C LEU A 86 -21.80 -0.64 2.70
N PHE A 87 -22.65 -0.12 3.59
CA PHE A 87 -23.93 -0.74 3.94
C PHE A 87 -24.90 -0.79 2.75
N LEU A 88 -24.97 0.29 1.98
CA LEU A 88 -25.86 0.38 0.81
C LEU A 88 -25.29 -0.35 -0.42
N HIS A 89 -24.00 -0.72 -0.42
CA HIS A 89 -23.35 -1.39 -1.54
C HIS A 89 -23.72 -2.87 -1.63
N ASN A 90 -24.30 -3.27 -2.76
CA ASN A 90 -24.85 -4.62 -2.96
C ASN A 90 -24.01 -5.46 -3.94
N GLY A 91 -23.10 -4.85 -4.69
CA GLY A 91 -22.21 -5.55 -5.63
C GLY A 91 -20.97 -6.17 -4.97
N PRO A 92 -20.16 -6.91 -5.76
CA PRO A 92 -18.81 -7.30 -5.35
C PRO A 92 -17.88 -6.07 -5.31
N ILE A 93 -16.99 -6.02 -4.32
CA ILE A 93 -16.00 -4.94 -4.19
C ILE A 93 -14.63 -5.55 -4.43
N SER A 94 -14.10 -5.36 -5.64
CA SER A 94 -12.80 -5.91 -6.02
C SER A 94 -11.63 -5.05 -5.56
N THR A 95 -11.80 -3.72 -5.57
CA THR A 95 -10.77 -2.76 -5.17
C THR A 95 -11.34 -1.77 -4.16
N PHE A 96 -10.65 -1.60 -3.04
CA PHE A 96 -10.96 -0.59 -2.03
C PHE A 96 -9.69 0.17 -1.67
N VAL A 97 -9.70 1.49 -1.84
CA VAL A 97 -8.60 2.39 -1.52
C VAL A 97 -9.08 3.42 -0.52
N LEU A 98 -8.41 3.53 0.61
CA LEU A 98 -8.68 4.49 1.65
C LEU A 98 -7.38 5.16 2.11
N ILE A 99 -7.27 6.46 1.82
CA ILE A 99 -6.12 7.28 2.21
C ILE A 99 -6.61 8.37 3.15
N ILE A 100 -6.27 8.25 4.42
CA ILE A 100 -6.62 9.18 5.49
C ILE A 100 -5.52 10.27 5.60
N PRO A 101 -5.88 11.57 5.55
CA PRO A 101 -4.98 12.71 5.73
C PRO A 101 -4.27 12.75 7.09
N PHE A 102 -3.23 13.59 7.18
CA PHE A 102 -2.37 13.71 8.36
C PHE A 102 -3.06 14.36 9.57
N ASP A 103 -4.01 15.24 9.31
CA ASP A 103 -4.77 16.06 10.26
C ASP A 103 -6.08 15.39 10.71
N TYR A 104 -6.45 14.24 10.13
CA TYR A 104 -7.63 13.51 10.53
C TYR A 104 -7.43 12.85 11.91
N SER A 105 -8.28 13.19 12.89
CA SER A 105 -8.30 12.66 14.26
C SER A 105 -9.46 11.70 14.54
N GLY A 106 -10.17 11.22 13.51
CA GLY A 106 -11.35 10.36 13.70
C GLY A 106 -11.01 8.92 14.08
N ASN A 107 -11.99 8.22 14.65
CA ASN A 107 -11.83 6.88 15.22
C ASN A 107 -11.49 5.81 14.16
N VAL A 108 -10.25 5.32 14.17
CA VAL A 108 -9.72 4.32 13.22
C VAL A 108 -10.20 2.90 13.54
N SER A 109 -10.75 2.63 14.72
CA SER A 109 -11.30 1.31 15.07
C SER A 109 -12.47 0.88 14.16
N LEU A 110 -13.11 1.83 13.46
CA LEU A 110 -14.15 1.54 12.47
C LEU A 110 -13.62 0.89 11.19
N VAL A 111 -12.33 1.06 10.88
CA VAL A 111 -11.70 0.38 9.73
C VAL A 111 -11.77 -1.14 9.89
N ASN A 112 -11.79 -1.67 11.12
CA ASN A 112 -11.97 -3.11 11.37
C ASN A 112 -13.33 -3.61 10.92
N HIS A 113 -14.37 -2.82 11.12
CA HIS A 113 -15.72 -3.13 10.66
C HIS A 113 -15.80 -3.08 9.13
N TRP A 114 -15.10 -2.13 8.49
CA TRP A 114 -15.01 -2.07 7.03
C TRP A 114 -14.30 -3.28 6.45
N ILE A 115 -13.18 -3.67 7.06
CA ILE A 115 -12.43 -4.87 6.68
C ILE A 115 -13.29 -6.13 6.77
N LEU A 116 -14.04 -6.29 7.88
CA LEU A 116 -14.98 -7.40 8.06
C LEU A 116 -16.09 -7.42 7.01
N HIS A 117 -16.57 -6.25 6.61
CA HIS A 117 -17.58 -6.14 5.56
C HIS A 117 -16.99 -6.50 4.19
N LEU A 118 -15.83 -5.95 3.85
CA LEU A 118 -15.14 -6.15 2.57
C LEU A 118 -14.70 -7.59 2.37
N SER A 119 -14.37 -8.32 3.44
CA SER A 119 -13.96 -9.73 3.33
C SER A 119 -15.04 -10.63 2.77
N ARG A 120 -16.32 -10.27 2.98
CA ARG A 120 -17.49 -10.97 2.47
C ARG A 120 -17.85 -10.57 1.02
N LYS A 121 -17.14 -9.61 0.45
CA LYS A 121 -17.44 -8.98 -0.86
C LYS A 121 -16.45 -9.32 -1.97
N GLY A 122 -15.54 -10.27 -1.74
CA GLY A 122 -14.60 -10.76 -2.75
C GLY A 122 -13.46 -9.80 -3.07
N ILE A 123 -12.93 -9.11 -2.04
CA ILE A 123 -11.90 -8.10 -2.23
C ILE A 123 -10.57 -8.66 -2.74
N LYS A 124 -10.07 -8.06 -3.83
CA LYS A 124 -8.81 -8.43 -4.48
C LYS A 124 -7.68 -7.45 -4.18
N LYS A 125 -8.00 -6.17 -4.01
CA LYS A 125 -7.04 -5.10 -3.76
C LYS A 125 -7.55 -4.22 -2.62
N PHE A 126 -6.81 -4.18 -1.53
CA PHE A 126 -7.11 -3.34 -0.38
C PHE A 126 -5.92 -2.42 -0.09
N ILE A 127 -6.15 -1.11 -0.19
CA ILE A 127 -5.15 -0.10 0.11
C ILE A 127 -5.64 0.75 1.27
N PHE A 128 -4.93 0.72 2.39
CA PHE A 128 -5.20 1.58 3.53
C PHE A 128 -3.95 2.39 3.90
N ARG A 129 -4.11 3.71 4.05
CA ARG A 129 -3.06 4.63 4.53
C ARG A 129 -3.65 5.55 5.60
N SER A 130 -3.01 5.63 6.76
CA SER A 130 -3.43 6.51 7.87
C SER A 130 -2.23 6.98 8.69
N ASN A 131 -2.04 8.28 8.88
CA ASN A 131 -0.86 8.76 9.60
C ASN A 131 -1.09 8.99 11.09
N GLN A 132 -2.24 8.53 11.62
CA GLN A 132 -2.54 8.61 13.04
C GLN A 132 -1.52 7.83 13.88
N ARG A 133 -1.26 8.37 15.08
CA ARG A 133 -0.36 7.79 16.08
C ARG A 133 -0.99 6.63 16.86
N GLU A 134 -2.30 6.42 16.72
CA GLU A 134 -3.05 5.41 17.46
C GLU A 134 -2.91 4.00 16.87
N HIS A 135 -2.95 3.02 17.78
CA HIS A 135 -2.76 1.60 17.49
C HIS A 135 -3.93 1.03 16.68
N PHE A 136 -3.68 0.66 15.43
CA PHE A 136 -4.66 -0.02 14.57
C PHE A 136 -4.39 -1.53 14.52
N GLU A 137 -5.29 -2.35 15.06
CA GLU A 137 -5.24 -3.81 14.96
C GLU A 137 -6.00 -4.29 13.74
N VAL A 138 -5.37 -5.03 12.81
CA VAL A 138 -6.10 -5.59 11.67
C VAL A 138 -6.78 -6.91 12.07
N PRO A 139 -8.08 -7.08 11.80
CA PRO A 139 -8.78 -8.31 12.14
C PRO A 139 -8.24 -9.49 11.34
N SER A 140 -8.12 -10.65 11.98
CA SER A 140 -7.72 -11.92 11.34
C SER A 140 -8.54 -12.29 10.09
N HIS A 141 -9.75 -11.74 9.97
CA HIS A 141 -10.71 -12.03 8.91
C HIS A 141 -10.33 -11.41 7.56
N LEU A 142 -9.46 -10.39 7.54
CA LEU A 142 -8.88 -9.89 6.29
C LEU A 142 -8.08 -10.99 5.58
N PHE A 143 -7.54 -11.96 6.33
CA PHE A 143 -6.70 -13.05 5.83
C PHE A 143 -7.48 -14.24 5.29
N SER A 144 -8.79 -14.28 5.55
CA SER A 144 -9.71 -15.27 4.99
C SER A 144 -10.21 -14.90 3.58
N CYS A 145 -9.87 -13.72 3.05
CA CYS A 145 -10.21 -13.32 1.68
C CYS A 145 -9.35 -14.10 0.68
N LEU A 146 -9.97 -14.90 -0.19
CA LEU A 146 -9.28 -15.89 -1.02
C LEU A 146 -8.42 -15.30 -2.17
N ASP A 147 -8.57 -14.01 -2.52
CA ASP A 147 -7.98 -13.44 -3.75
C ASP A 147 -7.19 -12.11 -3.56
N LEU A 148 -6.61 -11.86 -2.38
CA LEU A 148 -6.03 -10.56 -2.05
C LEU A 148 -4.64 -10.34 -2.69
N HIS A 149 -4.62 -9.82 -3.91
CA HIS A 149 -3.42 -9.59 -4.74
C HIS A 149 -2.60 -8.35 -4.35
N LYS A 150 -3.17 -7.38 -3.63
CA LYS A 150 -2.41 -6.21 -3.17
C LYS A 150 -2.94 -5.66 -1.86
N LEU A 151 -2.09 -5.69 -0.82
CA LEU A 151 -2.44 -5.28 0.53
C LEU A 151 -1.51 -4.18 1.04
N ILE A 152 -2.06 -3.00 1.29
CA ILE A 152 -1.32 -1.91 1.91
C ILE A 152 -1.89 -1.73 3.32
N ARG A 153 -1.02 -2.03 4.31
CA ARG A 153 -1.20 -2.09 5.77
C ARG A 153 -1.94 -3.29 6.34
N VAL A 154 -1.19 -4.06 7.12
CA VAL A 154 -1.72 -5.10 8.01
C VAL A 154 -0.97 -5.18 9.32
N LYS A 155 -1.72 -5.23 10.44
CA LYS A 155 -1.31 -5.85 11.70
C LYS A 155 -1.91 -7.26 11.79
N ALA A 156 -1.14 -8.31 11.56
CA ALA A 156 -1.60 -9.69 11.72
C ALA A 156 -0.87 -10.37 12.89
N ALA A 157 -1.63 -10.89 13.84
CA ALA A 157 -1.16 -11.84 14.85
C ALA A 157 -1.52 -13.30 14.49
N SER A 158 -1.94 -13.58 13.25
CA SER A 158 -2.20 -14.94 12.77
C SER A 158 -2.09 -15.01 11.25
N SER A 159 -1.66 -16.19 10.76
CA SER A 159 -1.35 -16.61 9.39
C SER A 159 -1.97 -15.81 8.22
N LEU A 160 -1.17 -15.54 7.19
CA LEU A 160 -1.54 -14.77 5.98
C LEU A 160 -1.63 -15.63 4.70
N PRO A 161 -2.57 -16.57 4.54
CA PRO A 161 -2.48 -17.56 3.46
C PRO A 161 -2.51 -16.99 2.03
N ASN A 162 -3.19 -15.87 1.75
CA ASN A 162 -3.50 -15.46 0.36
C ASN A 162 -2.98 -14.09 -0.10
N VAL A 163 -2.05 -13.48 0.63
CA VAL A 163 -1.56 -12.13 0.29
C VAL A 163 -0.44 -12.22 -0.75
N GLY A 164 -0.65 -11.65 -1.93
CA GLY A 164 0.37 -11.60 -3.00
C GLY A 164 1.36 -10.43 -2.92
N VAL A 165 0.97 -9.32 -2.28
CA VAL A 165 1.81 -8.13 -2.06
C VAL A 165 1.62 -7.59 -0.65
N LEU A 166 2.73 -7.34 0.07
CA LEU A 166 2.74 -6.78 1.41
C LEU A 166 3.57 -5.49 1.45
N LEU A 167 3.01 -4.39 1.96
CA LEU A 167 3.73 -3.13 2.19
C LEU A 167 3.80 -2.79 3.69
N LEU A 168 4.99 -2.52 4.22
CA LEU A 168 5.28 -2.28 5.64
C LEU A 168 5.96 -0.91 5.85
N ASN A 169 5.78 -0.26 7.01
CA ASN A 169 6.38 1.04 7.35
C ASN A 169 7.16 0.96 8.68
N ASP A 170 8.10 1.88 8.93
CA ASP A 170 8.87 2.05 10.18
C ASP A 170 8.14 1.69 11.48
N LYS A 171 6.98 2.31 11.74
CA LYS A 171 6.18 2.13 12.97
C LYS A 171 5.67 0.71 13.14
N TYR A 172 5.47 -0.03 12.04
CA TYR A 172 5.06 -1.42 12.08
C TYR A 172 6.21 -2.33 12.52
N ILE A 173 7.43 -1.97 12.14
CA ILE A 173 8.59 -2.78 12.50
C ILE A 173 8.93 -2.65 13.99
N GLU A 174 8.80 -1.44 14.53
CA GLU A 174 8.91 -1.21 15.97
C GLU A 174 7.88 -2.04 16.75
N PHE A 175 6.67 -2.19 16.21
CA PHE A 175 5.62 -3.01 16.82
C PHE A 175 5.91 -4.52 16.77
N LEU A 176 6.36 -5.07 15.64
CA LEU A 176 6.75 -6.49 15.55
C LEU A 176 7.92 -6.86 16.46
N SER A 177 8.66 -5.85 16.94
CA SER A 177 9.73 -6.05 17.91
C SER A 177 9.26 -6.15 19.37
N VAL A 178 8.00 -5.80 19.65
CA VAL A 178 7.39 -5.93 20.98
C VAL A 178 7.09 -7.41 21.24
N GLY A 179 7.92 -8.05 22.05
CA GLY A 179 7.85 -9.50 22.35
C GLY A 179 9.00 -10.32 21.75
N GLY A 180 9.95 -9.67 21.07
CA GLY A 180 11.07 -10.33 20.41
C GLY A 180 10.71 -10.82 19.01
N ILE A 181 11.63 -10.64 18.05
CA ILE A 181 11.41 -11.00 16.65
C ILE A 181 11.88 -12.44 16.44
N PRO A 182 11.00 -13.40 16.09
CA PRO A 182 11.42 -14.76 15.80
C PRO A 182 12.24 -14.80 14.51
N ARG A 183 13.05 -15.86 14.31
CA ARG A 183 13.84 -16.02 13.06
C ARG A 183 12.97 -16.32 11.83
N ARG A 184 11.84 -17.01 12.04
CA ARG A 184 10.79 -17.29 11.06
C ARG A 184 9.44 -17.27 11.77
N LEU A 185 8.45 -16.64 11.16
CA LEU A 185 7.03 -16.79 11.49
C LEU A 185 6.53 -18.13 10.96
N GLN A 186 5.98 -18.97 11.85
CA GLN A 186 5.29 -20.21 11.46
C GLN A 186 3.98 -19.87 10.74
N SER A 187 3.63 -20.62 9.70
CA SER A 187 2.38 -20.43 8.91
C SER A 187 2.19 -19.04 8.26
N PHE A 188 3.29 -18.37 7.91
CA PHE A 188 3.25 -17.05 7.29
C PHE A 188 3.27 -17.13 5.75
N ALA A 189 2.48 -16.24 5.13
CA ALA A 189 2.32 -15.95 3.71
C ALA A 189 3.09 -16.80 2.66
N ASN A 190 2.68 -18.07 2.47
CA ASN A 190 3.18 -18.91 1.39
C ASN A 190 2.91 -18.31 0.00
N ASN A 191 1.90 -17.48 -0.16
CA ASN A 191 1.54 -16.85 -1.43
C ASN A 191 2.17 -15.47 -1.65
N LEU A 192 3.00 -14.98 -0.72
CA LEU A 192 3.61 -13.65 -0.85
C LEU A 192 4.64 -13.64 -1.97
N MET A 193 4.36 -12.87 -3.02
CA MET A 193 5.25 -12.72 -4.17
C MET A 193 5.98 -11.39 -4.17
N ARG A 194 5.44 -10.34 -3.55
CA ARG A 194 6.08 -9.02 -3.50
C ARG A 194 6.01 -8.43 -2.09
N LEU A 195 7.14 -7.95 -1.61
CA LEU A 195 7.26 -7.34 -0.29
C LEU A 195 7.90 -5.98 -0.46
N SER A 196 7.39 -4.97 0.24
CA SER A 196 8.01 -3.67 0.21
C SER A 196 7.93 -2.92 1.53
N PHE A 197 9.01 -2.23 1.86
CA PHE A 197 9.20 -1.47 3.08
C PHE A 197 9.29 0.01 2.73
N VAL A 198 8.25 0.77 3.06
CA VAL A 198 8.06 2.19 2.75
C VAL A 198 9.06 3.09 3.49
N THR A 199 9.55 2.64 4.64
CA THR A 199 10.71 3.20 5.34
C THR A 199 11.46 2.08 6.05
N LEU A 200 12.77 2.01 5.85
CA LEU A 200 13.68 1.07 6.52
C LEU A 200 14.98 1.77 6.98
N ASP A 201 15.17 1.88 8.29
CA ASP A 201 16.42 2.33 8.90
C ASP A 201 17.39 1.15 9.08
N TYR A 202 18.41 1.08 8.22
CA TYR A 202 19.45 0.06 8.27
C TYR A 202 20.35 0.16 9.51
N SER A 203 20.29 1.23 10.29
CA SER A 203 20.98 1.32 11.58
C SER A 203 20.19 0.69 12.73
N ASN A 204 18.91 0.35 12.52
CA ASN A 204 18.04 -0.21 13.53
C ASN A 204 17.99 -1.74 13.43
N ILE A 205 18.65 -2.43 14.36
CA ILE A 205 18.71 -3.91 14.39
C ILE A 205 17.32 -4.57 14.39
N ARG A 206 16.36 -3.99 15.12
CA ARG A 206 14.99 -4.54 15.18
C ARG A 206 14.33 -4.44 13.81
N GLN A 207 14.66 -3.40 13.04
CA GLN A 207 14.16 -3.26 11.69
C GLN A 207 14.70 -4.30 10.73
N ILE A 208 16.01 -4.53 10.76
CA ILE A 208 16.66 -5.57 9.98
C ILE A 208 16.10 -6.95 10.33
N GLN A 209 16.02 -7.28 11.63
CA GLN A 209 15.52 -8.57 12.10
C GLN A 209 14.11 -8.86 11.59
N CYS A 210 13.23 -7.86 11.61
CA CYS A 210 11.86 -7.99 11.13
C CYS A 210 11.81 -8.24 9.61
N VAL A 211 12.56 -7.45 8.84
CA VAL A 211 12.65 -7.62 7.39
C VAL A 211 13.12 -9.04 7.05
N LEU A 212 14.20 -9.49 7.68
CA LEU A 212 14.75 -10.82 7.45
C LEU A 212 13.79 -11.93 7.89
N CYS A 213 13.11 -11.77 9.02
CA CYS A 213 12.10 -12.71 9.49
C CYS A 213 10.99 -12.92 8.44
N ILE A 214 10.45 -11.83 7.89
CA ILE A 214 9.38 -11.88 6.89
C ILE A 214 9.87 -12.50 5.58
N ILE A 215 11.05 -12.12 5.10
CA ILE A 215 11.63 -12.70 3.88
C ILE A 215 11.84 -14.21 4.07
N ARG A 216 12.41 -14.65 5.21
CA ARG A 216 12.63 -16.07 5.52
C ARG A 216 11.32 -16.86 5.64
N SER A 217 10.25 -16.18 6.00
CA SER A 217 8.91 -16.73 6.11
C SER A 217 8.10 -16.69 4.81
N SER A 218 8.66 -16.15 3.72
CA SER A 218 7.97 -15.95 2.45
C SER A 218 8.68 -16.72 1.33
N PRO A 219 8.49 -18.06 1.24
CA PRO A 219 9.29 -18.92 0.35
C PRO A 219 9.11 -18.64 -1.14
N ASN A 220 7.98 -18.04 -1.53
CA ASN A 220 7.64 -17.70 -2.91
C ASN A 220 7.87 -16.23 -3.26
N LEU A 221 8.58 -15.48 -2.41
CA LEU A 221 8.86 -14.07 -2.63
C LEU A 221 9.71 -13.88 -3.89
N ARG A 222 9.24 -13.03 -4.81
CA ARG A 222 9.87 -12.72 -6.10
C ARG A 222 10.43 -11.32 -6.17
N GLU A 223 9.77 -10.35 -5.52
CA GLU A 223 10.17 -8.95 -5.53
C GLU A 223 10.29 -8.40 -4.10
N LEU A 224 11.41 -7.76 -3.81
CA LEU A 224 11.62 -6.99 -2.58
C LEU A 224 11.88 -5.53 -2.95
N THR A 225 11.23 -4.59 -2.26
CA THR A 225 11.48 -3.16 -2.47
C THR A 225 11.67 -2.45 -1.14
N THR A 226 12.82 -1.85 -0.92
CA THR A 226 13.10 -1.05 0.28
C THR A 226 13.19 0.42 -0.09
N TYR A 227 12.64 1.26 0.78
CA TYR A 227 12.76 2.71 0.72
C TYR A 227 13.58 3.14 1.94
N GLY A 228 14.77 3.67 1.71
CA GLY A 228 15.63 4.12 2.81
C GLY A 228 15.20 5.48 3.34
N PRO A 229 15.04 5.65 4.66
CA PRO A 229 15.63 6.75 5.40
C PRO A 229 17.08 6.36 5.73
N ALA A 230 18.02 6.87 4.96
CA ALA A 230 19.44 6.78 5.30
C ALA A 230 19.73 7.75 6.44
N THR A 231 19.66 7.27 7.68
CA THR A 231 20.15 8.05 8.83
C THR A 231 21.66 7.86 8.97
N ASN A 232 22.41 8.94 9.13
CA ASN A 232 23.86 8.90 9.41
C ASN A 232 24.16 8.49 10.86
N ASN A 233 23.27 7.72 11.48
CA ASN A 233 23.44 7.28 12.85
C ASN A 233 24.64 6.32 12.92
N LEU A 234 25.41 6.44 14.00
CA LEU A 234 26.53 5.52 14.27
C LEU A 234 26.01 4.08 14.34
N VAL A 235 26.65 3.19 13.58
CA VAL A 235 26.36 1.75 13.64
C VAL A 235 26.64 1.27 15.05
N SER A 236 25.61 0.80 15.75
CA SER A 236 25.83 0.11 17.03
C SER A 236 26.62 -1.18 16.81
N ASP A 237 27.52 -1.53 17.72
CA ASP A 237 28.26 -2.81 17.67
C ASP A 237 27.32 -4.02 17.61
N GLN A 238 26.10 -3.87 18.12
CA GLN A 238 25.06 -4.89 18.06
C GLN A 238 24.64 -5.23 16.62
N VAL A 239 24.55 -4.23 15.72
CA VAL A 239 24.19 -4.45 14.31
C VAL A 239 25.31 -5.18 13.58
N ARG A 240 26.58 -4.88 13.88
CA ARG A 240 27.74 -5.56 13.29
C ARG A 240 27.78 -7.04 13.67
N LYS A 241 27.69 -7.31 14.98
CA LYS A 241 27.63 -8.69 15.51
C LYS A 241 26.48 -9.48 14.91
N TYR A 242 25.32 -8.83 14.73
CA TYR A 242 24.17 -9.46 14.09
C TYR A 242 24.47 -9.91 12.66
N TRP A 243 25.10 -9.08 11.83
CA TRP A 243 25.47 -9.47 10.47
C TRP A 243 26.51 -10.60 10.42
N GLU A 244 27.49 -10.60 11.31
CA GLU A 244 28.49 -11.69 11.43
C GLU A 244 27.83 -13.03 11.77
N GLU A 245 26.84 -13.03 12.66
CA GLU A 245 26.05 -14.22 12.99
C GLU A 245 25.17 -14.65 11.82
N GLU A 246 24.55 -13.70 11.12
CA GLU A 246 23.67 -14.00 9.99
C GLU A 246 24.41 -14.55 8.77
N GLU A 247 25.65 -14.12 8.53
CA GLU A 247 26.51 -14.67 7.47
C GLU A 247 26.88 -16.14 7.74
N LYS A 248 27.16 -16.51 9.01
CA LYS A 248 27.41 -17.90 9.41
C LYS A 248 26.16 -18.78 9.30
N ASN A 249 25.04 -18.19 9.65
CA ASN A 249 23.75 -18.88 9.74
C ASN A 249 23.23 -19.33 8.39
N GLY A 250 23.58 -18.62 7.31
CA GLY A 250 23.18 -18.92 5.94
C GLY A 250 21.66 -18.83 5.72
N CYS A 251 21.26 -18.24 4.60
CA CYS A 251 19.87 -18.34 4.11
C CYS A 251 19.90 -18.46 2.60
N THR A 252 18.82 -19.01 2.04
CA THR A 252 18.64 -19.09 0.59
C THR A 252 17.26 -18.61 0.23
N TYR A 253 17.21 -17.59 -0.63
CA TYR A 253 15.99 -16.96 -1.15
C TYR A 253 15.78 -17.42 -2.59
N SER A 254 15.36 -18.67 -2.76
CA SER A 254 15.38 -19.38 -4.05
C SER A 254 14.47 -18.81 -5.14
N HIS A 255 13.51 -17.95 -4.80
CA HIS A 255 12.55 -17.38 -5.76
C HIS A 255 12.68 -15.86 -5.93
N LEU A 256 13.58 -15.22 -5.17
CA LEU A 256 13.76 -13.78 -5.22
C LEU A 256 14.48 -13.40 -6.51
N ARG A 257 13.79 -12.66 -7.38
CA ARG A 257 14.26 -12.28 -8.74
C ARG A 257 14.63 -10.82 -8.84
N THR A 258 13.89 -9.96 -8.14
CA THR A 258 14.05 -8.52 -8.25
C THR A 258 14.15 -7.89 -6.88
N VAL A 259 15.16 -7.05 -6.68
CA VAL A 259 15.33 -6.25 -5.47
C VAL A 259 15.52 -4.80 -5.88
N LYS A 260 14.75 -3.89 -5.27
CA LYS A 260 14.75 -2.46 -5.58
C LYS A 260 15.05 -1.66 -4.32
N PHE A 261 16.04 -0.79 -4.41
CA PHE A 261 16.42 0.16 -3.37
C PHE A 261 16.07 1.57 -3.85
N HIS A 262 15.08 2.21 -3.23
CA HIS A 262 14.76 3.61 -3.48
C HIS A 262 15.40 4.49 -2.41
N LYS A 263 15.91 5.66 -2.81
CA LYS A 263 16.59 6.62 -1.93
C LYS A 263 17.81 6.00 -1.22
N SER A 264 18.54 5.15 -1.95
CA SER A 264 19.78 4.53 -1.45
C SER A 264 20.89 5.57 -1.40
N ASN A 265 21.52 5.71 -0.23
CA ASN A 265 22.65 6.62 -0.04
C ASN A 265 23.99 5.88 0.08
N GLY A 266 23.98 4.54 -0.02
CA GLY A 266 25.19 3.71 -0.01
C GLY A 266 25.96 3.76 1.31
N LEU A 267 25.22 3.99 2.41
CA LEU A 267 25.76 3.90 3.76
C LEU A 267 26.23 2.47 4.04
N LYS A 268 27.26 2.32 4.87
CA LYS A 268 27.84 1.01 5.18
C LYS A 268 26.79 -0.01 5.64
N GLN A 269 25.82 0.40 6.46
CA GLN A 269 24.74 -0.43 6.99
C GLN A 269 23.82 -0.96 5.89
N GLU A 270 23.52 -0.11 4.91
CA GLU A 270 22.73 -0.48 3.73
C GLU A 270 23.53 -1.46 2.86
N LEU A 271 24.83 -1.22 2.67
CA LEU A 271 25.72 -2.11 1.94
C LEU A 271 25.84 -3.51 2.57
N GLU A 272 25.86 -3.63 3.90
CA GLU A 272 25.81 -4.95 4.57
C GLU A 272 24.51 -5.71 4.26
N PHE A 273 23.37 -5.01 4.25
CA PHE A 273 22.09 -5.61 3.87
C PHE A 273 22.11 -6.05 2.39
N ILE A 274 22.64 -5.22 1.48
CA ILE A 274 22.76 -5.54 0.06
C ILE A 274 23.69 -6.74 -0.15
N LYS A 275 24.85 -6.75 0.51
CA LYS A 275 25.82 -7.86 0.49
C LYS A 275 25.14 -9.17 0.91
N TYR A 276 24.35 -9.13 1.98
CA TYR A 276 23.60 -10.29 2.47
C TYR A 276 22.53 -10.77 1.47
N VAL A 277 21.77 -9.87 0.85
CA VAL A 277 20.76 -10.22 -0.16
C VAL A 277 21.42 -10.84 -1.39
N LEU A 278 22.54 -10.27 -1.87
CA LEU A 278 23.30 -10.78 -3.02
C LEU A 278 23.87 -12.19 -2.77
N SER A 279 24.40 -12.44 -1.58
CA SER A 279 24.98 -13.74 -1.22
C SER A 279 23.93 -14.82 -0.90
N SER A 280 22.70 -14.41 -0.59
CA SER A 280 21.61 -15.32 -0.21
C SER A 280 20.60 -15.61 -1.33
N SER A 281 20.68 -14.96 -2.49
CA SER A 281 19.64 -15.02 -3.54
C SER A 281 20.15 -15.63 -4.86
N PRO A 282 20.12 -16.97 -5.02
CA PRO A 282 20.68 -17.64 -6.21
C PRO A 282 19.88 -17.43 -7.49
N SER A 283 18.62 -17.00 -7.39
CA SER A 283 17.73 -16.75 -8.53
C SER A 283 17.56 -15.26 -8.84
N LEU A 284 18.38 -14.39 -8.23
CA LEU A 284 18.30 -12.95 -8.44
C LEU A 284 18.65 -12.61 -9.89
N GLU A 285 17.76 -11.90 -10.56
CA GLU A 285 17.92 -11.45 -11.94
C GLU A 285 18.35 -9.97 -11.96
N VAL A 286 17.72 -9.14 -11.12
CA VAL A 286 17.87 -7.68 -11.18
C VAL A 286 17.96 -7.07 -9.77
N LEU A 287 19.00 -6.24 -9.57
CA LEU A 287 19.20 -5.37 -8.41
C LEU A 287 19.17 -3.91 -8.88
N ASN A 288 18.11 -3.17 -8.56
CA ASN A 288 17.94 -1.78 -8.99
C ASN A 288 18.16 -0.79 -7.85
N PHE A 289 18.86 0.30 -8.17
CA PHE A 289 19.01 1.46 -7.31
C PHE A 289 18.33 2.66 -7.97
N GLU A 290 17.31 3.21 -7.31
CA GLU A 290 16.59 4.40 -7.73
C GLU A 290 16.96 5.57 -6.83
N HIS A 291 17.64 6.57 -7.40
CA HIS A 291 18.08 7.76 -6.68
C HIS A 291 17.13 8.93 -6.97
N GLU A 292 16.64 9.61 -5.93
CA GLU A 292 15.95 10.90 -6.07
C GLU A 292 16.96 12.00 -6.38
N MET A 293 16.61 12.95 -7.24
CA MET A 293 17.47 14.03 -7.77
C MET A 293 18.10 14.98 -6.72
N GLN A 294 18.93 14.46 -5.82
CA GLN A 294 19.97 15.22 -5.16
C GLN A 294 21.31 14.81 -5.77
N PRO A 295 22.19 15.76 -6.09
CA PRO A 295 23.50 15.43 -6.61
C PRO A 295 24.27 14.73 -5.50
N MET A 296 24.25 13.39 -5.51
CA MET A 296 25.33 12.65 -4.87
C MET A 296 26.60 13.06 -5.59
N ASP A 297 27.67 13.28 -4.84
CA ASP A 297 29.00 13.43 -5.43
C ASP A 297 29.22 12.23 -6.38
N TYR A 298 29.52 12.52 -7.65
CA TYR A 298 29.78 11.49 -8.65
C TYR A 298 30.85 10.50 -8.15
N ALA A 299 31.80 10.98 -7.35
CA ALA A 299 32.80 10.15 -6.70
C ALA A 299 32.19 9.12 -5.72
N GLU A 300 31.21 9.52 -4.91
CA GLU A 300 30.53 8.61 -3.98
C GLU A 300 29.66 7.59 -4.73
N SER A 301 28.96 8.02 -5.78
CA SER A 301 28.18 7.09 -6.61
C SER A 301 29.08 6.04 -7.27
N LEU A 302 30.24 6.46 -7.80
CA LEU A 302 31.23 5.56 -8.38
C LEU A 302 31.85 4.62 -7.32
N ARG A 303 32.14 5.15 -6.13
CA ARG A 303 32.66 4.35 -4.99
C ARG A 303 31.69 3.22 -4.65
N ILE A 304 30.40 3.54 -4.49
CA ILE A 304 29.35 2.56 -4.18
C ILE A 304 29.24 1.52 -5.30
N GLN A 305 29.24 1.94 -6.57
CA GLN A 305 29.21 1.03 -7.71
C GLN A 305 30.38 0.04 -7.69
N LEU A 306 31.61 0.54 -7.50
CA LEU A 306 32.81 -0.30 -7.44
C LEU A 306 32.78 -1.28 -6.27
N GLU A 307 32.28 -0.85 -5.12
CA GLU A 307 32.14 -1.70 -3.93
C GLU A 307 31.12 -2.82 -4.17
N LEU A 308 29.96 -2.50 -4.75
CA LEU A 308 28.91 -3.48 -5.09
C LEU A 308 29.36 -4.51 -6.13
N LEU A 309 30.25 -4.14 -7.05
CA LEU A 309 30.83 -5.07 -8.02
C LEU A 309 31.76 -6.11 -7.37
N GLN A 310 32.34 -5.81 -6.21
CA GLN A 310 33.24 -6.72 -5.48
C GLN A 310 32.48 -7.76 -4.64
N PHE A 311 31.19 -7.54 -4.36
CA PHE A 311 30.42 -8.44 -3.53
C PHE A 311 30.16 -9.78 -4.23
N ARG A 312 30.37 -10.86 -3.49
CA ARG A 312 30.03 -12.22 -3.94
C ARG A 312 28.54 -12.32 -4.20
N ARG A 313 28.17 -12.84 -5.37
CA ARG A 313 26.78 -13.09 -5.77
C ARG A 313 26.48 -14.58 -5.79
N ALA A 314 25.34 -14.96 -5.24
CA ALA A 314 24.83 -16.33 -5.39
C ALA A 314 24.28 -16.58 -6.79
N SER A 315 23.67 -15.56 -7.41
CA SER A 315 23.22 -15.61 -8.81
C SER A 315 24.31 -15.08 -9.75
N PRO A 316 24.78 -15.88 -10.72
CA PRO A 316 25.73 -15.42 -11.73
C PRO A 316 25.08 -14.53 -12.80
N LYS A 317 23.74 -14.48 -12.86
CA LYS A 317 22.96 -13.69 -13.83
C LYS A 317 22.44 -12.37 -13.26
N ALA A 318 22.69 -12.08 -11.98
CA ALA A 318 22.19 -10.88 -11.33
C ALA A 318 22.86 -9.63 -11.92
N GLU A 319 22.06 -8.79 -12.55
CA GLU A 319 22.44 -7.48 -13.05
C GLU A 319 22.25 -6.41 -11.97
N ILE A 320 23.16 -5.43 -11.90
CA ILE A 320 23.06 -4.29 -10.98
C ILE A 320 22.85 -3.03 -11.81
N ASN A 321 21.70 -2.38 -11.63
CA ASN A 321 21.30 -1.22 -12.42
C ASN A 321 21.12 0.01 -11.53
N PHE A 322 21.54 1.16 -12.04
CA PHE A 322 21.37 2.46 -11.41
C PHE A 322 20.50 3.32 -12.30
N SER A 323 19.40 3.83 -11.76
CA SER A 323 18.44 4.68 -12.46
C SER A 323 18.18 5.96 -11.70
N HIS A 324 18.08 7.07 -12.44
CA HIS A 324 17.66 8.36 -11.91
C HIS A 324 16.12 8.44 -11.95
N ALA A 325 15.49 8.82 -10.84
CA ALA A 325 14.05 9.06 -10.82
C ALA A 325 13.73 10.26 -11.73
N SER A 326 12.92 10.01 -12.77
CA SER A 326 12.42 11.01 -13.73
C SER A 326 11.33 11.89 -13.15
#